data_AF-A0A7C1MNG2-F1
#
_entry.id   AF-A0A7C1MNG2-F1
#
_cell.length_a   1.000
_cell.length_b   1.000
_cell.length_c   1.000
_cell.angle_alpha   90.00
_cell.angle_beta   90.00
_cell.angle_gamma   90.00
#
_symmetry.space_group_name_H-M   'P 1'
#
loop_
_entity.id
_entity.type
_entity.pdbx_description
1 polymer ?
#
loop_
_entity_poly.entity_id
_entity_poly.type
_entity_poly.pdbx_seq_one_letter_code
_entity_poly.pdbx_strand_id
1 'polypeptide(L)'
;GVRRDAYSNTFASSVFPFFGKTLDTNIHGELRPCISCNYCEEVCPVQIIPHLLGKYVKNNIIDDSLVRFKIFNCIGCGLCSYVCPSKIPLLELIKEGEKKLAMEGIERSSSILPHFKLKGLKEYKGITTKL
;
A
#
# COMPACT_ATOMS: atom_id res chain seq x y z
N GLY A 1 18.06 4.95 -13.61
CA GLY A 1 19.13 4.62 -14.58
C GLY A 1 18.57 3.66 -15.61
N VAL A 2 19.25 3.45 -16.75
CA VAL A 2 18.73 2.66 -17.89
C VAL A 2 18.32 1.24 -17.49
N ARG A 3 19.09 0.58 -16.61
CA ARG A 3 18.81 -0.78 -16.12
C ARG A 3 17.97 -0.87 -14.84
N ARG A 4 17.59 0.26 -14.22
CA ARG A 4 16.81 0.23 -12.96
C ARG A 4 15.34 0.26 -13.27
N ASP A 5 14.58 -0.65 -12.68
CA ASP A 5 13.12 -0.53 -12.73
C ASP A 5 12.66 0.75 -12.05
N ALA A 6 11.58 1.34 -12.52
CA ALA A 6 10.93 2.47 -11.88
C ALA A 6 9.46 2.42 -12.23
N TYR A 7 8.61 2.67 -11.24
CA TYR A 7 7.17 2.76 -11.49
C TYR A 7 6.81 4.02 -12.30
N SER A 8 7.59 5.09 -12.18
CA SER A 8 7.36 6.31 -12.97
C SER A 8 7.94 6.20 -14.38
N ASN A 9 7.20 6.76 -15.34
CA ASN A 9 7.60 6.82 -16.76
C ASN A 9 8.70 7.87 -17.04
N THR A 10 9.21 8.55 -16.01
CA THR A 10 10.19 9.64 -16.12
C THR A 10 11.64 9.17 -16.18
N PHE A 11 11.92 7.88 -15.96
CA PHE A 11 13.28 7.35 -15.96
C PHE A 11 13.68 6.76 -17.31
N ALA A 12 14.98 6.78 -17.60
CA ALA A 12 15.55 6.23 -18.84
C ALA A 12 15.18 4.75 -19.12
N SER A 13 14.82 3.98 -18.08
CA SER A 13 14.31 2.62 -18.22
C SER A 13 12.95 2.53 -18.90
N SER A 14 12.18 3.62 -18.94
CA SER A 14 10.93 3.72 -19.70
C SER A 14 11.16 3.99 -21.19
N VAL A 15 12.28 4.62 -21.56
CA VAL A 15 12.60 4.98 -22.96
C VAL A 15 13.25 3.82 -23.71
N PHE A 16 14.05 3.01 -23.00
CA PHE A 16 14.79 1.90 -23.61
C PHE A 16 14.42 0.55 -22.96
N PRO A 17 13.23 -0.02 -23.25
CA PRO A 17 12.76 -1.28 -22.66
C PRO A 17 13.58 -2.50 -23.11
N PHE A 18 14.42 -2.34 -24.13
CA PHE A 18 15.30 -3.40 -24.67
C PHE A 18 16.47 -3.76 -23.76
N PHE A 19 16.85 -2.90 -22.80
CA PHE A 19 17.91 -3.25 -21.86
C PHE A 19 17.35 -4.08 -20.71
N GLY A 20 18.00 -5.22 -20.44
CA GLY A 20 17.68 -6.04 -19.27
C GLY A 20 17.68 -5.21 -18.00
N LYS A 21 16.57 -5.27 -17.26
CA LYS A 21 16.39 -4.56 -16.00
C LYS A 21 16.96 -5.40 -14.86
N THR A 22 17.62 -4.75 -13.91
CA THR A 22 17.99 -5.40 -12.65
C THR A 22 16.78 -5.41 -11.73
N LEU A 23 16.33 -6.61 -11.36
CA LEU A 23 15.24 -6.81 -10.41
C LEU A 23 15.80 -6.73 -8.99
N ASP A 24 16.15 -5.52 -8.59
CA ASP A 24 16.52 -5.21 -7.22
C ASP A 24 15.30 -4.61 -6.51
N THR A 25 15.29 -4.61 -5.17
CA THR A 25 14.21 -3.99 -4.37
C THR A 25 14.12 -2.47 -4.55
N ASN A 26 15.01 -1.87 -5.35
CA ASN A 26 15.04 -0.46 -5.74
C ASN A 26 15.04 0.51 -4.54
N ILE A 27 15.49 0.06 -3.37
CA ILE A 27 15.63 0.86 -2.15
C ILE A 27 16.94 1.68 -2.19
N HIS A 28 17.33 2.15 -3.36
CA HIS A 28 18.56 2.93 -3.52
C HIS A 28 18.29 4.41 -3.16
N GLY A 29 18.62 4.79 -1.92
CA GLY A 29 18.67 6.18 -1.44
C GLY A 29 17.86 6.41 -0.16
N GLU A 30 17.75 7.67 0.27
CA GLU A 30 17.14 8.02 1.57
C GLU A 30 15.61 8.11 1.56
N LEU A 31 15.05 8.11 2.78
CA LEU A 31 13.65 8.45 3.07
C LEU A 31 13.39 9.93 2.74
N ARG A 32 12.31 10.22 2.02
CA ARG A 32 11.93 11.59 1.65
C ARG A 32 10.46 11.90 1.99
N PRO A 33 10.07 13.19 2.03
CA PRO A 33 8.67 13.57 2.14
C PRO A 33 7.81 12.98 1.00
N CYS A 34 6.55 12.71 1.30
CA CYS A 34 5.58 12.28 0.30
C CYS A 34 5.33 13.43 -0.68
N ILE A 35 5.39 13.14 -1.99
CA ILE A 35 5.12 14.10 -3.07
C ILE A 35 3.71 13.96 -3.66
N SER A 36 2.83 13.19 -3.02
CA SER A 36 1.44 12.95 -3.45
C SER A 36 1.32 12.44 -4.90
N CYS A 37 2.20 11.51 -5.29
CA CYS A 37 2.22 10.91 -6.64
C CYS A 37 1.11 9.87 -6.91
N ASN A 38 0.33 9.47 -5.90
CA ASN A 38 -0.75 8.47 -5.97
C ASN A 38 -0.39 7.04 -6.43
N TYR A 39 0.88 6.73 -6.73
CA TYR A 39 1.29 5.39 -7.15
C TYR A 39 0.90 4.28 -6.17
N CYS A 40 0.98 4.53 -4.87
CA CYS A 40 0.59 3.57 -3.85
C CYS A 40 -0.90 3.17 -3.90
N GLU A 41 -1.78 4.06 -4.37
CA GLU A 41 -3.21 3.82 -4.53
C GLU A 41 -3.48 3.06 -5.83
N GLU A 42 -2.80 3.43 -6.91
CA GLU A 42 -2.93 2.76 -8.22
C GLU A 42 -2.60 1.26 -8.16
N VAL A 43 -1.54 0.90 -7.43
CA VAL A 43 -1.11 -0.49 -7.28
C VAL A 43 -1.85 -1.26 -6.18
N CYS A 44 -2.67 -0.59 -5.38
CA CYS A 44 -3.33 -1.24 -4.27
C CYS A 44 -4.41 -2.21 -4.78
N PRO A 45 -4.30 -3.51 -4.50
CA PRO A 45 -5.27 -4.48 -4.99
C PRO A 45 -6.61 -4.33 -4.26
N VAL A 46 -6.61 -3.93 -3.00
CA VAL A 46 -7.82 -3.75 -2.17
C VAL A 46 -8.38 -2.31 -2.20
N GLN A 47 -7.82 -1.44 -3.04
CA GLN A 47 -8.30 -0.07 -3.27
C GLN A 47 -8.43 0.77 -1.98
N ILE A 48 -7.51 0.60 -1.03
CA ILE A 48 -7.33 1.52 0.09
C ILE A 48 -6.46 2.71 -0.35
N ILE A 49 -6.35 3.74 0.51
CA ILE A 49 -5.55 4.94 0.25
C ILE A 49 -4.32 4.93 1.18
N PRO A 50 -3.19 4.29 0.80
CA PRO A 50 -2.10 4.01 1.73
C PRO A 50 -1.38 5.28 2.20
N HIS A 51 -1.22 6.26 1.32
CA HIS A 51 -0.54 7.51 1.65
C HIS A 51 -1.29 8.32 2.72
N LEU A 52 -2.63 8.30 2.67
CA LEU A 52 -3.48 8.97 3.66
C LEU A 52 -3.42 8.23 5.00
N LEU A 53 -3.64 6.92 4.99
CA LEU A 53 -3.54 6.06 6.18
C LEU A 53 -2.18 6.21 6.87
N GLY A 54 -1.09 6.12 6.10
CA GLY A 54 0.27 6.29 6.64
C GLY A 54 0.50 7.67 7.24
N LYS A 55 -0.09 8.74 6.66
CA LYS A 55 -0.01 10.10 7.22
C LYS A 55 -0.73 10.23 8.56
N TYR A 56 -1.92 9.63 8.68
CA TYR A 56 -2.69 9.63 9.93
C TYR A 56 -1.92 8.92 11.04
N VAL A 57 -1.45 7.69 10.77
CA VAL A 57 -0.68 6.91 11.75
C VAL A 57 0.61 7.61 12.14
N LYS A 58 1.34 8.18 11.18
CA LYS A 58 2.59 8.93 11.45
C LYS A 58 2.36 10.15 12.34
N ASN A 59 1.20 10.79 12.21
CA ASN A 59 0.81 11.94 13.03
C ASN A 59 0.16 11.53 14.36
N ASN A 60 0.16 10.22 14.70
CA ASN A 60 -0.54 9.66 15.87
C ASN A 60 -2.04 10.00 15.91
N ILE A 61 -2.67 10.16 14.74
CA ILE A 61 -4.12 10.30 14.63
C ILE A 61 -4.69 8.89 14.51
N ILE A 62 -5.01 8.30 15.66
CA ILE A 62 -5.62 6.98 15.78
C ILE A 62 -7.06 7.20 16.26
N ASP A 63 -7.99 7.15 15.32
CA ASP A 63 -9.40 7.39 15.56
C ASP A 63 -10.25 6.60 14.56
N ASP A 64 -11.57 6.72 14.67
CA ASP A 64 -12.53 6.08 13.76
C ASP A 64 -12.31 6.44 12.28
N SER A 65 -11.56 7.52 11.97
CA SER A 65 -11.28 7.87 10.58
C SER A 65 -10.42 6.80 9.89
N LEU A 66 -9.48 6.17 10.58
CA LEU A 66 -8.68 5.06 10.04
C LEU A 66 -9.55 3.87 9.66
N VAL A 67 -10.57 3.57 10.46
CA VAL A 67 -11.57 2.52 10.19
C VAL A 67 -12.41 2.90 8.98
N ARG A 68 -12.87 4.16 8.88
CA ARG A 68 -13.60 4.68 7.70
C ARG A 68 -12.77 4.60 6.42
N PHE A 69 -11.45 4.80 6.51
CA PHE A 69 -10.51 4.63 5.41
C PHE A 69 -10.12 3.16 5.15
N LYS A 70 -10.78 2.21 5.81
CA LYS A 70 -10.65 0.76 5.60
C LYS A 70 -9.23 0.25 5.86
N ILE A 71 -8.56 0.76 6.90
CA ILE A 71 -7.20 0.35 7.25
C ILE A 71 -7.06 -1.18 7.37
N PHE A 72 -8.05 -1.85 7.97
CA PHE A 72 -8.09 -3.29 8.18
C PHE A 72 -8.25 -4.13 6.91
N ASN A 73 -8.62 -3.51 5.78
CA ASN A 73 -8.70 -4.21 4.50
C ASN A 73 -7.32 -4.46 3.88
N CYS A 74 -6.26 -3.88 4.45
CA CYS A 74 -4.90 -4.13 3.99
C CYS A 74 -4.54 -5.63 4.11
N ILE A 75 -4.20 -6.26 2.99
CA ILE A 75 -3.76 -7.67 2.93
C ILE A 75 -2.25 -7.86 3.12
N GLY A 76 -1.51 -6.78 3.40
CA GLY A 76 -0.07 -6.86 3.67
C GLY A 76 0.83 -7.13 2.45
N CYS A 77 0.37 -6.90 1.22
CA CYS A 77 1.12 -7.19 -0.01
C CYS A 77 2.42 -6.38 -0.23
N GLY A 78 2.58 -5.23 0.43
CA GLY A 78 3.81 -4.41 0.36
C GLY A 78 4.06 -3.64 -0.95
N LEU A 79 3.18 -3.75 -1.95
CA LEU A 79 3.31 -3.06 -3.24
C LEU A 79 3.43 -1.53 -3.08
N CYS A 80 2.69 -0.95 -2.13
CA CYS A 80 2.70 0.48 -1.85
C CYS A 80 4.09 0.99 -1.41
N SER A 81 4.79 0.24 -0.56
CA SER A 81 6.15 0.57 -0.13
C SER A 81 7.14 0.41 -1.29
N TYR A 82 6.97 -0.62 -2.11
CA TYR A 82 7.87 -0.91 -3.25
C TYR A 82 7.82 0.19 -4.32
N VAL A 83 6.62 0.67 -4.69
CA VAL A 83 6.48 1.70 -5.74
C VAL A 83 6.71 3.13 -5.25
N CYS A 84 6.88 3.34 -3.93
CA CYS A 84 6.99 4.69 -3.38
C CYS A 84 8.33 5.35 -3.78
N PRO A 85 8.33 6.43 -4.59
CA PRO A 85 9.57 7.11 -4.97
C PRO A 85 10.25 7.80 -3.77
N SER A 86 9.47 8.12 -2.74
CA SER A 86 9.94 8.72 -1.48
C SER A 86 10.44 7.69 -0.45
N LYS A 87 10.39 6.38 -0.79
CA LYS A 87 10.79 5.26 0.08
C LYS A 87 10.12 5.23 1.45
N ILE A 88 8.87 5.68 1.50
CA ILE A 88 8.09 5.66 2.74
C ILE A 88 7.66 4.22 3.01
N PRO A 89 7.92 3.66 4.21
CA PRO A 89 7.51 2.30 4.55
C PRO A 89 6.01 2.23 4.88
N LEU A 90 5.16 2.44 3.87
CA LEU A 90 3.70 2.53 4.01
C LEU A 90 3.10 1.25 4.63
N LEU A 91 3.62 0.07 4.28
CA LEU A 91 3.19 -1.20 4.87
C LEU A 91 3.42 -1.23 6.39
N GLU A 92 4.56 -0.75 6.86
CA GLU A 92 4.89 -0.75 8.30
C GLU A 92 3.99 0.23 9.05
N LEU A 93 3.78 1.43 8.49
CA LEU A 93 2.85 2.42 9.05
C LEU A 93 1.42 1.89 9.15
N ILE A 94 0.93 1.20 8.13
CA ILE A 94 -0.42 0.62 8.17
C ILE A 94 -0.51 -0.47 9.24
N LYS A 95 0.48 -1.37 9.32
CA LYS A 95 0.52 -2.41 10.38
C LYS A 95 0.60 -1.80 11.78
N GLU A 96 1.34 -0.71 11.94
CA GLU A 96 1.41 0.03 13.20
C GLU A 96 0.04 0.63 13.55
N GLY A 97 -0.66 1.22 12.58
CA GLY A 97 -2.01 1.74 12.76
C GLY A 97 -3.02 0.67 13.17
N GLU A 98 -2.98 -0.49 12.51
CA GLU A 98 -3.83 -1.65 12.89
C GLU A 98 -3.57 -2.09 14.34
N LYS A 99 -2.31 -2.11 14.78
CA LYS A 99 -1.96 -2.46 16.16
C LYS A 99 -2.44 -1.41 17.16
N LYS A 100 -2.27 -0.13 16.86
CA LYS A 100 -2.74 0.97 17.73
C LYS A 100 -4.26 0.94 17.89
N LEU A 101 -5.01 0.73 16.81
CA LEU A 101 -6.48 0.57 16.87
C LEU A 101 -6.89 -0.67 17.69
N ALA A 102 -6.15 -1.78 17.56
CA ALA A 102 -6.42 -2.97 18.36
C ALA A 102 -6.19 -2.72 19.87
N MET A 103 -5.20 -1.90 20.23
CA MET A 103 -4.97 -1.48 21.63
C MET A 103 -6.11 -0.61 22.17
N GLU A 104 -6.78 0.17 21.32
CA GLU A 104 -7.97 0.96 21.67
C GLU A 104 -9.26 0.12 21.73
N GLY A 105 -9.17 -1.19 21.46
CA GLY A 105 -10.33 -2.11 21.47
C GLY A 105 -11.13 -2.12 20.17
N ILE A 106 -10.63 -1.47 19.10
CA ILE A 106 -11.26 -1.50 17.79
C ILE A 106 -10.75 -2.73 17.04
N GLU A 107 -11.60 -3.75 16.93
CA GLU A 107 -11.23 -5.01 16.30
C GLU A 107 -11.34 -4.99 14.77
N ARG A 108 -10.60 -5.88 14.13
CA ARG A 108 -10.64 -6.13 12.67
C ARG A 108 -12.03 -6.59 12.19
N SER A 109 -12.87 -7.15 13.08
CA SER A 109 -14.27 -7.52 12.82
C SER A 109 -15.15 -6.32 12.45
N SER A 110 -14.74 -5.09 12.81
CA SER A 110 -15.36 -3.84 12.38
C SER A 110 -15.14 -3.50 10.90
N SER A 111 -14.29 -4.28 10.19
CA SER A 111 -14.05 -4.07 8.76
C SER A 111 -15.32 -4.34 7.95
N ILE A 112 -15.74 -3.30 7.22
CA ILE A 112 -17.05 -3.19 6.55
C ILE A 112 -17.26 -4.19 5.40
N LEU A 113 -16.22 -4.93 4.95
CA LEU A 113 -16.33 -5.78 3.76
C LEU A 113 -15.93 -7.24 4.03
N PRO A 114 -16.90 -8.19 4.05
CA PRO A 114 -16.60 -9.63 4.04
C PRO A 114 -16.05 -10.13 2.70
N HIS A 115 -16.05 -9.29 1.67
CA HIS A 115 -15.56 -9.62 0.33
C HIS A 115 -14.54 -8.58 -0.13
N PHE A 116 -13.31 -9.01 -0.40
CA PHE A 116 -12.29 -8.15 -1.01
C PHE A 116 -12.62 -7.95 -2.50
N LYS A 117 -13.05 -6.75 -2.89
CA LYS A 117 -13.15 -6.36 -4.30
C LYS A 117 -11.75 -6.03 -4.81
N LEU A 118 -11.02 -7.06 -5.23
CA LEU A 118 -9.65 -6.91 -5.71
C LEU A 118 -9.63 -6.28 -7.12
N LYS A 119 -8.79 -5.27 -7.30
CA LYS A 119 -8.57 -4.61 -8.59
C LYS A 119 -8.05 -5.63 -9.61
N GLY A 120 -8.74 -5.74 -10.75
CA GLY A 120 -8.36 -6.63 -11.86
C GLY A 120 -8.99 -8.02 -11.83
N LEU A 121 -9.78 -8.36 -10.81
CA LEU A 121 -10.54 -9.62 -10.76
C LEU A 121 -12.04 -9.39 -11.05
N LYS A 122 -12.61 -10.20 -11.95
CA LYS A 122 -14.06 -10.18 -12.27
C LYS A 122 -14.90 -10.83 -11.16
N GLU A 123 -14.37 -11.85 -10.49
CA GLU A 123 -14.97 -12.53 -9.34
C GLU A 123 -13.87 -13.00 -8.38
N TYR A 124 -14.09 -12.87 -7.07
CA TYR A 124 -13.27 -13.48 -6.03
C TYR A 124 -14.03 -14.68 -5.46
N LYS A 125 -13.55 -15.89 -5.74
CA LYS A 125 -14.02 -17.11 -5.09
C LYS A 125 -13.29 -17.23 -3.76
N GLY A 126 -13.83 -16.62 -2.71
CA GLY A 126 -13.26 -16.73 -1.37
C GLY A 126 -13.19 -18.18 -0.87
N ILE A 127 -12.55 -18.39 0.29
CA ILE A 127 -12.67 -19.66 1.02
C ILE A 127 -14.14 -19.80 1.44
N THR A 128 -14.84 -20.78 0.89
CA THR A 128 -16.12 -21.23 1.43
C THR A 128 -15.84 -21.88 2.77
N THR A 129 -15.87 -21.10 3.86
CA THR A 129 -16.07 -21.68 5.18
C THR A 129 -17.45 -22.31 5.16
N LYS A 130 -17.52 -23.61 4.89
CA LYS A 130 -18.70 -24.40 5.24
C LYS A 130 -18.84 -24.26 6.76
N LEU A 131 -19.85 -23.51 7.17
CA LEU A 131 -20.39 -23.54 8.53
C LEU A 131 -20.91 -24.95 8.82
#